data_AF-A0AB39IKD3-F1
#
_entry.id   AF-A0AB39IKD3-F1
#
_cell.length_a   1.000
_cell.length_b   1.000
_cell.length_c   1.000
_cell.angle_alpha   90.00
_cell.angle_beta   90.00
_cell.angle_gamma   90.00
#
_symmetry.space_group_name_H-M   'P 1'
#
loop_
_entity.id
_entity.type
_entity.pdbx_description
1 polymer ?
#
loop_
_entity_poly.entity_id
_entity_poly.type
_entity_poly.pdbx_seq_one_letter_code
_entity_poly.pdbx_strand_id
1 'polypeptide(L)'
;MQQNTQQTGHHPSKSWRERIVHAVGFEVMALLICSPIGAWVLERSILQVGVLSIMLSSVAMVWNVVYNSVFDRLWPVSRVRRGVWVRAGHALGFEGGFILFGLPLAAWMLNITLWQALMVEIGFFLFFLPYTMAYNWLYDLLRERLLTPAVQGR
;
A
#
# COMPACT_ATOMS: atom_id res chain seq x y z
N MET A 1 -14.49 48.17 -2.32
CA MET A 1 -13.63 47.43 -3.27
C MET A 1 -13.43 46.01 -2.75
N GLN A 2 -14.15 45.08 -3.38
CA GLN A 2 -13.94 43.62 -3.51
C GLN A 2 -13.25 42.85 -2.36
N GLN A 3 -14.06 42.23 -1.50
CA GLN A 3 -13.70 41.01 -0.76
C GLN A 3 -14.85 40.01 -0.91
N ASN A 4 -14.86 39.21 -1.98
CA ASN A 4 -15.57 37.92 -2.00
C ASN A 4 -15.27 37.13 -3.28
N THR A 5 -14.54 36.01 -3.14
CA THR A 5 -14.66 34.71 -3.88
C THR A 5 -13.33 33.96 -3.86
N GLN A 6 -12.89 33.54 -2.67
CA GLN A 6 -12.12 32.30 -2.59
C GLN A 6 -13.12 31.16 -2.75
N GLN A 7 -13.34 30.73 -3.99
CA GLN A 7 -14.00 29.46 -4.28
C GLN A 7 -13.09 28.34 -3.77
N THR A 8 -13.27 27.95 -2.51
CA THR A 8 -12.79 26.66 -2.01
C THR A 8 -13.59 25.60 -2.76
N GLY A 9 -13.03 25.08 -3.85
CA GLY A 9 -13.52 23.86 -4.48
C GLY A 9 -13.52 22.76 -3.43
N HIS A 10 -14.69 22.53 -2.82
CA HIS A 10 -14.90 21.43 -1.91
C HIS A 10 -14.88 20.18 -2.79
N HIS A 11 -13.70 19.60 -3.02
CA HIS A 11 -13.60 18.26 -3.57
C HIS A 11 -14.51 17.39 -2.70
N PRO A 12 -15.58 16.79 -3.23
CA PRO A 12 -16.48 15.98 -2.43
C PRO A 12 -15.64 14.88 -1.80
N SER A 13 -15.48 14.96 -0.47
CA SER A 13 -14.69 14.01 0.27
C SER A 13 -15.24 12.61 0.00
N LYS A 14 -14.43 11.70 -0.56
CA LYS A 14 -14.85 10.31 -0.85
C LYS A 14 -15.61 9.78 0.37
N SER A 15 -16.88 9.41 0.17
CA SER A 15 -17.77 8.97 1.23
C SER A 15 -17.14 7.76 1.94
N TRP A 16 -17.35 7.61 3.25
CA TRP A 16 -16.83 6.46 4.00
C TRP A 16 -17.19 5.11 3.35
N ARG A 17 -18.37 5.04 2.73
CA ARG A 17 -18.83 3.85 1.98
C ARG A 17 -18.02 3.61 0.71
N GLU A 18 -17.66 4.66 -0.02
CA GLU A 18 -16.83 4.57 -1.23
C GLU A 18 -15.41 4.09 -0.89
N ARG A 19 -14.86 4.54 0.24
CA ARG A 19 -13.54 4.12 0.72
C ARG A 19 -13.51 2.63 1.06
N ILE A 20 -14.55 2.14 1.73
CA ILE A 20 -14.66 0.73 2.08
C ILE A 20 -14.83 -0.13 0.82
N VAL A 21 -15.72 0.24 -0.10
CA VAL A 21 -15.90 -0.51 -1.36
C VAL A 21 -14.63 -0.50 -2.20
N HIS A 22 -13.91 0.62 -2.25
CA HIS A 22 -12.62 0.73 -2.94
C HIS A 22 -11.55 -0.16 -2.30
N ALA A 23 -11.41 -0.11 -0.98
CA ALA A 23 -10.42 -0.93 -0.26
C ALA A 23 -10.72 -2.43 -0.38
N VAL A 24 -11.98 -2.83 -0.21
CA VAL A 24 -12.40 -4.24 -0.34
C VAL A 24 -12.27 -4.71 -1.79
N GLY A 25 -12.66 -3.90 -2.77
CA GLY A 25 -12.52 -4.24 -4.19
C GLY A 25 -11.06 -4.39 -4.63
N PHE A 26 -10.19 -3.52 -4.13
CA PHE A 26 -8.74 -3.63 -4.31
C PHE A 26 -8.22 -4.95 -3.76
N GLU A 27 -8.55 -5.26 -2.50
CA GLU A 27 -8.04 -6.46 -1.83
C GLU A 27 -8.57 -7.75 -2.48
N VAL A 28 -9.84 -7.79 -2.87
CA VAL A 28 -10.44 -8.95 -3.56
C VAL A 28 -9.80 -9.17 -4.92
N MET A 29 -9.63 -8.13 -5.74
CA MET A 29 -8.99 -8.30 -7.06
C MET A 29 -7.50 -8.67 -6.93
N ALA A 30 -6.80 -8.10 -5.95
CA ALA A 30 -5.42 -8.47 -5.64
C ALA A 30 -5.34 -9.96 -5.28
N LEU A 31 -6.24 -10.46 -4.42
CA LEU A 31 -6.27 -11.88 -4.05
C LEU A 31 -6.61 -12.79 -5.24
N LEU A 32 -7.54 -12.39 -6.10
CA LEU A 32 -7.95 -13.17 -7.29
C LEU A 32 -6.80 -13.32 -8.30
N ILE A 33 -5.91 -12.35 -8.41
CA ILE A 33 -4.79 -12.38 -9.36
C ILE A 33 -3.55 -12.98 -8.70
N CYS A 34 -3.20 -12.49 -7.51
CA CYS A 34 -1.95 -12.81 -6.86
C CYS A 34 -1.96 -14.22 -6.24
N SER A 35 -3.11 -14.70 -5.76
CA SER A 35 -3.16 -16.06 -5.20
C SER A 35 -2.91 -17.16 -6.23
N PRO A 36 -3.55 -17.21 -7.42
CA PRO A 36 -3.27 -18.27 -8.40
C PRO A 36 -1.86 -18.13 -9.00
N ILE A 37 -1.39 -16.91 -9.28
CA ILE A 37 -0.04 -16.68 -9.81
C ILE A 37 1.00 -17.08 -8.77
N GLY A 38 0.86 -16.62 -7.53
CA GLY A 38 1.76 -16.95 -6.43
C GLY A 38 1.74 -18.44 -6.11
N ALA A 39 0.57 -19.09 -6.13
CA ALA A 39 0.45 -20.53 -5.96
C ALA A 39 1.19 -21.31 -7.05
N TRP A 40 1.10 -20.85 -8.30
CA TRP A 40 1.81 -21.45 -9.43
C TRP A 40 3.32 -21.25 -9.35
N VAL A 41 3.78 -20.04 -9.03
CA VAL A 41 5.22 -19.71 -8.91
C VAL A 41 5.87 -20.37 -7.71
N LEU A 42 5.15 -20.47 -6.59
CA LEU A 42 5.67 -21.02 -5.33
C LEU A 42 5.39 -22.51 -5.15
N GLU A 43 4.64 -23.13 -6.08
CA GLU A 43 4.13 -24.49 -5.96
C GLU A 43 3.43 -24.74 -4.60
N ARG A 44 2.74 -23.72 -4.09
CA ARG A 44 2.02 -23.73 -2.81
C ARG A 44 0.53 -23.54 -3.01
N SER A 45 -0.25 -23.85 -1.98
CA SER A 45 -1.69 -23.63 -2.04
C SER A 45 -2.04 -22.14 -2.10
N ILE A 46 -3.08 -21.80 -2.87
CA ILE A 46 -3.66 -20.44 -2.94
C ILE A 46 -3.94 -19.88 -1.53
N LEU A 47 -4.47 -20.71 -0.64
CA LEU A 47 -4.75 -20.30 0.75
C LEU A 47 -3.48 -19.94 1.52
N GLN A 48 -2.39 -20.70 1.39
CA GLN A 48 -1.13 -20.36 2.05
C GLN A 48 -0.55 -19.02 1.56
N VAL A 49 -0.59 -18.76 0.26
CA VAL A 49 -0.09 -17.50 -0.33
C VAL A 49 -0.97 -16.31 0.09
N GLY A 50 -2.30 -16.50 0.12
CA GLY A 50 -3.24 -15.49 0.62
C GLY A 50 -3.03 -15.16 2.09
N VAL A 51 -2.91 -16.19 2.96
CA VAL A 51 -2.64 -16.00 4.38
C VAL A 51 -1.28 -15.33 4.60
N LEU A 52 -0.24 -15.73 3.85
CA LEU A 52 1.06 -15.08 3.93
C LEU A 52 0.98 -13.59 3.60
N SER A 53 0.26 -13.24 2.53
CA SER A 53 0.06 -11.85 2.11
C SER A 53 -0.61 -11.02 3.22
N ILE A 54 -1.64 -11.56 3.86
CA ILE A 54 -2.35 -10.91 4.98
C ILE A 54 -1.42 -10.75 6.20
N MET A 55 -0.64 -11.79 6.53
CA MET A 55 0.30 -11.74 7.65
C MET A 55 1.42 -10.72 7.39
N LEU A 56 2.01 -10.71 6.20
CA LEU A 56 3.04 -9.75 5.82
C LEU A 56 2.50 -8.32 5.80
N SER A 57 1.30 -8.08 5.28
CA SER A 57 0.69 -6.73 5.31
C SER A 57 0.42 -6.27 6.74
N SER A 58 -0.03 -7.17 7.61
CA SER A 58 -0.27 -6.88 9.03
C SER A 58 1.02 -6.54 9.76
N VAL A 59 2.07 -7.34 9.56
CA VAL A 59 3.40 -7.07 10.12
C VAL A 59 3.97 -5.76 9.55
N ALA A 60 3.81 -5.47 8.27
CA ALA A 60 4.24 -4.22 7.66
C ALA A 60 3.52 -3.01 8.26
N MET A 61 2.20 -3.08 8.48
CA MET A 61 1.43 -2.02 9.13
C MET A 61 1.90 -1.77 10.57
N VAL A 62 2.08 -2.83 11.36
CA VAL A 62 2.60 -2.73 12.73
C VAL A 62 4.02 -2.15 12.73
N TRP A 63 4.90 -2.66 11.87
CA TRP A 63 6.27 -2.19 11.74
C TRP A 63 6.34 -0.72 11.31
N ASN A 64 5.50 -0.29 10.38
CA ASN A 64 5.38 1.10 9.98
C ASN A 64 5.02 2.01 11.15
N VAL A 65 4.06 1.63 11.99
CA VAL A 65 3.72 2.42 13.19
C VAL A 65 4.88 2.46 14.17
N VAL A 66 5.51 1.31 14.46
CA VAL A 66 6.65 1.22 15.39
C VAL A 66 7.83 2.05 14.90
N TYR A 67 8.23 1.86 13.64
CA TYR A 67 9.36 2.55 13.03
C TYR A 67 9.14 4.06 12.98
N ASN A 68 7.97 4.52 12.52
CA ASN A 68 7.64 5.94 12.50
C ASN A 68 7.64 6.53 13.91
N SER A 69 7.13 5.81 14.91
CA SER A 69 7.12 6.27 16.31
C SER A 69 8.52 6.39 16.91
N VAL A 70 9.39 5.41 16.64
CA VAL A 70 10.80 5.44 17.07
C VAL A 70 11.55 6.57 16.38
N PHE A 71 11.35 6.72 15.07
CA PHE A 71 12.01 7.75 14.28
C PHE A 71 11.58 9.16 14.69
N ASP A 72 10.28 9.39 14.90
CA ASP A 72 9.78 10.69 15.35
C ASP A 72 10.26 11.03 16.77
N ARG A 73 10.51 10.02 17.63
CA ARG A 73 11.11 10.21 18.95
C ARG A 73 12.59 10.57 18.89
N LEU A 74 13.33 10.00 17.93
CA LEU A 74 14.76 10.28 17.73
C LEU A 74 15.01 11.60 16.96
N TRP A 75 14.13 11.94 16.02
CA TRP A 75 14.17 13.15 15.19
C TRP A 75 12.86 13.95 15.27
N PRO A 76 12.60 14.65 16.39
CA PRO A 76 11.43 15.51 16.52
C PRO A 76 11.45 16.60 15.43
N VAL A 77 10.33 16.71 14.72
CA VAL A 77 10.10 17.59 13.55
C VAL A 77 10.41 19.06 13.83
N SER A 78 10.41 19.46 15.10
CA SER A 78 10.68 20.83 15.56
C SER A 78 12.15 21.28 15.45
N ARG A 79 13.12 20.39 15.20
CA ARG A 79 14.56 20.73 15.32
C ARG A 79 15.41 20.62 14.05
N VAL A 80 14.98 19.95 12.98
CA VAL A 80 15.85 19.66 11.81
C VAL A 80 15.12 19.76 10.48
N ARG A 81 15.65 20.55 9.54
CA ARG A 81 15.21 20.56 8.12
C ARG A 81 15.50 19.18 7.53
N ARG A 82 14.48 18.34 7.28
CA ARG A 82 14.61 16.96 6.78
C ARG A 82 15.34 16.94 5.42
N GLY A 83 16.68 16.83 5.46
CA GLY A 83 17.53 16.72 4.28
C GLY A 83 17.27 15.43 3.51
N VAL A 84 17.73 15.37 2.26
CA VAL A 84 17.56 14.18 1.39
C VAL A 84 18.21 12.94 2.03
N TRP A 85 19.36 13.11 2.71
CA TRP A 85 20.06 12.06 3.44
C TRP A 85 19.28 11.46 4.61
N VAL A 86 18.53 12.29 5.35
CA VAL A 86 17.69 11.82 6.46
C VAL A 86 16.53 10.98 5.92
N ARG A 87 15.97 11.36 4.76
CA ARG A 87 14.92 10.59 4.08
C ARG A 87 15.44 9.27 3.51
N ALA A 88 16.64 9.28 2.93
CA ALA A 88 17.28 8.06 2.45
C ALA A 88 17.59 7.10 3.62
N GLY A 89 18.16 7.59 4.72
CA GLY A 89 18.42 6.79 5.91
C GLY A 89 17.14 6.23 6.54
N HIS A 90 16.06 7.02 6.56
CA HIS A 90 14.74 6.56 7.00
C HIS A 90 14.20 5.44 6.12
N ALA A 91 14.22 5.61 4.80
CA ALA A 91 13.75 4.59 3.87
C ALA A 91 14.58 3.30 3.99
N LEU A 92 15.91 3.41 4.05
CA LEU A 92 16.81 2.26 4.19
C LEU A 92 16.63 1.55 5.53
N GLY A 93 16.44 2.28 6.63
CA GLY A 93 16.19 1.69 7.94
C GLY A 93 14.80 1.06 8.06
N PHE A 94 13.79 1.64 7.40
CA PHE A 94 12.45 1.07 7.32
C PHE A 94 12.47 -0.26 6.57
N GLU A 95 13.02 -0.25 5.35
CA GLU A 95 13.11 -1.43 4.49
C GLU A 95 13.98 -2.51 5.12
N GLY A 96 15.16 -2.15 5.63
CA GLY A 96 16.06 -3.08 6.29
C GLY A 96 15.46 -3.69 7.56
N GLY A 97 14.73 -2.89 8.34
CA GLY A 97 13.98 -3.38 9.48
C GLY A 97 12.85 -4.33 9.09
N PHE A 98 12.10 -4.02 8.02
CA PHE A 98 11.05 -4.90 7.53
C PHE A 98 11.63 -6.23 7.04
N ILE A 99 12.73 -6.21 6.29
CA ILE A 99 13.45 -7.41 5.83
C ILE A 99 13.81 -8.34 7.01
N LEU A 100 14.19 -7.81 8.18
CA LEU A 100 14.52 -8.60 9.36
C LEU A 100 13.33 -9.35 9.98
N PHE A 101 12.09 -8.91 9.75
CA PHE A 101 10.89 -9.55 10.28
C PHE A 101 10.05 -10.24 9.21
N GLY A 102 9.86 -9.57 8.07
CA GLY A 102 9.09 -10.04 6.91
C GLY A 102 9.73 -11.25 6.24
N LEU A 103 11.05 -11.24 5.97
CA LEU A 103 11.70 -12.37 5.31
C LEU A 103 11.71 -13.64 6.15
N PRO A 104 12.08 -13.63 7.45
CA PRO A 104 12.02 -14.85 8.26
C PRO A 104 10.60 -15.40 8.38
N LEU A 105 9.59 -14.53 8.46
CA LEU A 105 8.19 -14.96 8.49
C LEU A 105 7.79 -15.68 7.20
N ALA A 106 8.12 -15.10 6.03
CA ALA A 106 7.82 -15.69 4.73
C ALA A 106 8.62 -16.99 4.51
N ALA A 107 9.90 -17.00 4.86
CA ALA A 107 10.77 -18.17 4.79
C ALA A 107 10.23 -19.32 5.65
N TRP A 108 9.84 -19.03 6.89
CA TRP A 108 9.27 -20.01 7.81
C TRP A 108 7.94 -20.57 7.31
N MET A 109 7.03 -19.70 6.85
CA MET A 109 5.69 -20.10 6.45
C MET A 109 5.67 -20.91 5.14
N LEU A 110 6.50 -20.54 4.16
CA LEU A 110 6.58 -21.24 2.88
C LEU A 110 7.60 -22.38 2.89
N ASN A 111 8.36 -22.53 3.98
CA ASN A 111 9.49 -23.45 4.13
C ASN A 111 10.49 -23.29 2.97
N ILE A 112 10.92 -22.04 2.74
CA ILE A 112 11.85 -21.62 1.70
C ILE A 112 13.05 -20.92 2.32
N THR A 113 14.13 -20.76 1.54
CA THR A 113 15.31 -20.01 1.98
C THR A 113 15.02 -18.51 2.09
N LEU A 114 15.80 -17.78 2.90
CA LEU A 114 15.72 -16.31 2.99
C LEU A 114 15.91 -15.64 1.63
N TRP A 115 16.76 -16.20 0.76
CA TRP A 115 16.96 -15.69 -0.59
C TRP A 115 15.70 -15.82 -1.45
N GLN A 116 15.03 -16.98 -1.39
CA GLN A 116 13.76 -17.17 -2.08
C GLN A 116 12.66 -16.26 -1.50
N ALA A 117 12.61 -16.08 -0.18
CA ALA A 117 11.68 -15.14 0.45
C ALA A 117 11.91 -13.69 -0.03
N LEU A 118 13.16 -13.27 -0.22
CA LEU A 118 13.50 -11.97 -0.79
C LEU A 118 13.03 -11.85 -2.25
N MET A 119 13.20 -12.90 -3.05
CA MET A 119 12.68 -12.91 -4.43
C MET A 119 11.15 -12.80 -4.47
N VAL A 120 10.45 -13.45 -3.53
CA VAL A 120 9.01 -13.35 -3.38
C VAL A 120 8.58 -11.93 -3.02
N GLU A 121 9.27 -11.30 -2.08
CA GLU A 121 9.02 -9.93 -1.66
C GLU A 121 9.21 -8.94 -2.83
N ILE A 122 10.31 -9.07 -3.58
CA ILE A 122 10.56 -8.26 -4.78
C ILE A 122 9.46 -8.49 -5.83
N GLY A 123 9.05 -9.75 -6.05
CA GLY A 123 7.96 -10.10 -6.96
C GLY A 123 6.64 -9.45 -6.57
N PHE A 124 6.29 -9.48 -5.27
CA PHE A 124 5.14 -8.77 -4.74
C PHE A 124 5.24 -7.26 -4.96
N PHE A 125 6.39 -6.63 -4.66
CA PHE A 125 6.56 -5.19 -4.88
C PHE A 125 6.40 -4.80 -6.35
N LEU A 126 7.05 -5.54 -7.25
CA LEU A 126 6.97 -5.30 -8.69
C LEU A 126 5.56 -5.50 -9.24
N PHE A 127 4.75 -6.36 -8.62
CA PHE A 127 3.34 -6.55 -8.98
C PHE A 127 2.43 -5.47 -8.36
N PHE A 128 2.53 -5.24 -7.05
CA PHE A 128 1.62 -4.35 -6.31
C PHE A 128 1.77 -2.88 -6.70
N LEU A 129 2.97 -2.40 -7.04
CA LEU A 129 3.18 -1.01 -7.46
C LEU A 129 2.40 -0.65 -8.73
N PRO A 130 2.59 -1.31 -9.89
CA PRO A 130 1.82 -1.03 -11.09
C PRO A 130 0.34 -1.39 -10.93
N TYR A 131 0.03 -2.47 -10.19
CA TYR A 131 -1.35 -2.86 -9.90
C TYR A 131 -2.12 -1.75 -9.16
N THR A 132 -1.52 -1.19 -8.10
CA THR A 132 -2.13 -0.12 -7.31
C THR A 132 -2.34 1.14 -8.14
N MET A 133 -1.37 1.49 -8.98
CA MET A 133 -1.51 2.61 -9.91
C MET A 133 -2.64 2.38 -10.92
N ALA A 134 -2.70 1.21 -11.54
CA ALA A 134 -3.74 0.85 -12.50
C ALA A 134 -5.14 0.82 -11.87
N TYR A 135 -5.28 0.23 -10.67
CA TYR A 135 -6.54 0.17 -9.95
C TYR A 135 -7.06 1.55 -9.55
N ASN A 136 -6.19 2.38 -8.97
CA ASN A 136 -6.54 3.76 -8.60
C ASN A 136 -6.99 4.55 -9.85
N TRP A 137 -6.25 4.42 -10.95
CA TRP A 137 -6.59 5.10 -12.21
C TRP A 137 -7.95 4.62 -12.78
N LEU A 138 -8.19 3.31 -12.78
CA LEU A 138 -9.46 2.74 -13.24
C LEU A 138 -10.63 3.19 -12.36
N TYR A 139 -10.44 3.20 -11.04
CA TYR A 139 -11.47 3.65 -10.10
C TYR A 139 -11.80 5.13 -10.28
N ASP A 140 -10.79 5.97 -10.47
CA ASP A 140 -11.00 7.40 -10.71
C ASP A 140 -11.70 7.63 -12.07
N LEU A 141 -11.38 6.87 -13.12
CA LEU A 141 -12.08 6.92 -14.42
C LEU A 141 -13.55 6.46 -14.31
N LEU A 142 -13.82 5.39 -13.55
CA LEU A 142 -15.19 4.93 -13.30
C LEU A 142 -15.98 5.96 -12.49
N ARG A 143 -15.35 6.58 -11.50
CA ARG A 143 -15.95 7.64 -10.69
C ARG A 143 -16.31 8.86 -11.53
N GLU A 144 -15.42 9.29 -12.42
CA GLU A 144 -15.70 10.36 -13.38
C GLU A 144 -16.88 10.01 -14.30
N ARG A 145 -16.94 8.79 -14.83
CA ARG A 145 -18.06 8.37 -15.69
C ARG A 145 -19.40 8.27 -14.95
N LEU A 146 -19.40 7.83 -13.69
CA LEU A 146 -20.62 7.68 -12.89
C LEU A 146 -21.14 9.01 -12.31
N LEU A 147 -20.26 9.98 -12.04
CA LEU A 147 -20.64 11.30 -11.51
C LEU A 147 -20.85 12.38 -12.60
N THR A 148 -20.44 12.13 -13.84
CA THR A 148 -20.61 13.06 -14.99
C THR A 148 -21.76 12.71 -15.94
N PRO A 149 -22.97 12.35 -15.45
CA PRO A 149 -24.20 12.67 -16.21
C PRO A 149 -25.07 13.77 -15.62
N ALA A 150 -24.80 14.32 -14.42
CA ALA A 150 -25.81 15.08 -13.67
C ALA A 150 -25.62 16.60 -13.59
N VAL A 151 -24.55 17.20 -14.15
CA VAL A 151 -24.27 18.65 -13.97
C VAL A 151 -24.34 19.47 -15.27
N GLN A 152 -24.57 18.85 -16.42
CA GLN A 152 -24.70 19.57 -17.71
C GLN A 152 -26.13 19.47 -18.26
N GLY A 153 -27.12 19.89 -17.49
CA GLY A 153 -28.51 19.83 -17.94
C GLY A 153 -29.51 20.43 -16.96
N ARG A 154 -29.41 21.74 -16.71
CA ARG A 154 -30.53 22.65 -16.39
C ARG A 154 -30.06 24.09 -16.37
#